data_AF-A0A7C7TJ00-F1
#
_entry.id   AF-A0A7C7TJ00-F1
#
_cell.length_a   1.000
_cell.length_b   1.000
_cell.length_c   1.000
_cell.angle_alpha   90.00
_cell.angle_beta   90.00
_cell.angle_gamma   90.00
#
_symmetry.space_group_name_H-M   'P 1'
#
loop_
_entity.id
_entity.type
_entity.pdbx_description
1 polymer ?
#
loop_
_entity_poly.entity_id
_entity_poly.type
_entity_poly.pdbx_seq_one_letter_code
_entity_poly.pdbx_strand_id
1 'polypeptide(L)' 'MVSFDLWWNEVDSEDGQLYMAHHQNLDMGHRITDLNACGPTLASARDLVYKDIRKLRCLGSYYRLDLGESL' A
#
# COMPACT_ATOMS: atom_id res chain seq x y z
N MET A 1 -17.58 7.36 1.36
CA MET A 1 -16.75 7.63 2.56
C MET A 1 -15.54 6.70 2.51
N VAL A 2 -14.35 7.26 2.76
CA VAL A 2 -13.07 6.54 2.81
C VAL A 2 -12.87 6.16 4.28
N SER A 3 -12.68 4.88 4.58
CA SER A 3 -12.64 4.33 5.96
C SER A 3 -11.23 3.95 6.41
N PHE A 4 -10.21 4.54 5.78
CA PHE A 4 -8.81 4.17 5.97
C PHE A 4 -7.90 5.39 6.03
N ASP A 5 -6.80 5.21 6.73
CA ASP A 5 -5.65 6.11 6.70
C ASP A 5 -4.71 5.68 5.57
N LEU A 6 -4.31 6.65 4.76
CA LEU A 6 -3.45 6.45 3.59
C LEU A 6 -2.17 7.24 3.76
N TRP A 7 -1.03 6.54 3.69
CA TRP A 7 0.28 7.17 3.68
C TRP A 7 0.95 6.91 2.33
N TRP A 8 1.22 7.96 1.55
CA TRP A 8 2.01 7.87 0.32
C TRP A 8 3.48 8.12 0.64
N ASN A 9 4.36 7.26 0.13
CA ASN A 9 5.78 7.60 0.08
C ASN A 9 6.02 8.55 -1.10
N GLU A 10 7.05 9.38 -0.98
CA GLU A 10 7.47 10.22 -2.10
C GLU A 10 8.03 9.33 -3.21
N VAL A 11 7.45 9.45 -4.40
CA VAL A 11 7.82 8.65 -5.56
C VAL A 11 8.28 9.54 -6.71
N ASP A 12 9.30 9.09 -7.41
CA ASP A 12 9.84 9.69 -8.62
C ASP A 12 9.67 8.72 -9.80
N SER A 13 10.01 9.21 -11.00
CA SER A 13 9.93 8.42 -12.23
C SER A 13 11.13 8.63 -13.15
N GLU A 14 11.63 7.54 -13.73
CA GLU A 14 12.71 7.50 -14.72
C GLU A 14 12.37 6.41 -15.73
N ASP A 15 12.49 6.70 -17.02
CA ASP A 15 12.18 5.77 -18.12
C ASP A 15 10.81 5.06 -18.02
N GLY A 16 9.81 5.75 -17.43
CA GLY A 16 8.45 5.23 -17.26
C GLY A 16 8.29 4.23 -16.10
N GLN A 17 9.32 4.03 -15.28
CA GLN A 17 9.28 3.26 -14.03
C GLN A 17 9.09 4.21 -12.84
N LEU A 18 8.43 3.72 -11.78
CA LEU A 18 8.26 4.44 -10.51
C LEU A 18 9.23 3.91 -9.45
N TYR A 19 9.86 4.81 -8.70
CA TYR A 19 10.75 4.49 -7.57
C TYR A 19 10.58 5.49 -6.43
N MET A 20 11.18 5.24 -5.25
CA MET A 20 11.06 6.15 -4.10
C MET A 20 12.01 7.35 -4.24
N ALA A 21 11.54 8.59 -4.20
CA ALA A 21 12.37 9.78 -4.49
C ALA A 21 13.66 9.88 -3.65
N HIS A 22 13.66 9.41 -2.40
CA HIS A 22 14.82 9.44 -1.50
C HIS A 22 15.73 8.21 -1.55
N HIS A 23 15.54 7.30 -2.50
CA HIS A 23 16.46 6.16 -2.67
C HIS A 23 17.81 6.65 -3.22
N GLN A 24 18.89 6.50 -2.46
CA GLN A 24 20.25 6.76 -2.97
C GLN A 24 20.84 5.54 -3.70
N ASN A 25 20.10 4.43 -3.72
CA ASN A 25 20.44 3.16 -4.35
C ASN A 25 19.18 2.27 -4.47
N LEU A 26 19.17 1.37 -5.46
CA LEU A 26 18.07 0.44 -5.77
C LEU A 26 17.79 -0.63 -4.68
N ASP A 27 18.56 -0.64 -3.60
CA ASP A 27 18.53 -1.67 -2.55
C ASP A 27 17.50 -1.43 -1.43
N MET A 28 16.74 -0.33 -1.44
CA MET A 28 15.69 -0.06 -0.44
C MET A 28 14.29 0.19 -1.05
N GLY A 29 13.26 -0.22 -0.30
CA GLY A 29 12.13 -0.99 -0.81
C GLY A 29 11.03 -0.32 -1.65
N HIS A 30 10.39 -1.18 -2.46
CA HIS A 30 9.33 -0.99 -3.46
C HIS A 30 7.95 -0.56 -2.92
N ARG A 31 7.85 -0.07 -1.67
CA ARG A 31 6.55 0.22 -1.05
C ARG A 31 6.10 1.62 -1.41
N ILE A 32 5.03 1.72 -2.20
CA ILE A 32 4.48 2.99 -2.69
C ILE A 32 3.60 3.66 -1.64
N THR A 33 2.83 2.87 -0.90
CA THR A 33 1.88 3.36 0.08
C THR A 33 1.55 2.31 1.13
N ASP A 34 1.22 2.76 2.32
CA ASP A 34 0.61 1.95 3.37
C ASP A 34 -0.87 2.32 3.52
N LEU A 35 -1.74 1.31 3.49
CA LEU A 35 -3.18 1.43 3.68
C LEU A 35 -3.58 0.72 4.96
N ASN A 36 -4.09 1.49 5.93
CA ASN A 36 -4.43 0.99 7.26
C ASN A 36 -5.90 1.25 7.57
N ALA A 37 -6.56 0.29 8.25
CA ALA A 37 -7.92 0.46 8.72
C ALA A 37 -8.03 0.04 10.19
N CYS A 38 -8.94 0.70 10.92
CA CYS A 38 -9.28 0.35 12.28
C CYS A 38 -10.67 -0.29 12.32
N GLY A 39 -10.81 -1.38 13.08
CA GLY A 39 -12.07 -2.09 13.26
C GLY A 39 -12.09 -2.83 14.60
N PRO A 40 -13.28 -3.22 15.09
CA PRO A 40 -13.43 -3.89 16.38
C PRO A 40 -12.75 -5.27 16.44
N THR A 41 -12.43 -5.87 15.29
CA THR A 41 -11.69 -7.12 15.15
C THR A 41 -10.66 -7.03 14.02
N LEU A 42 -9.62 -7.86 14.07
CA LEU A 42 -8.64 -7.96 12.97
C LEU A 42 -9.31 -8.29 11.63
N ALA A 43 -10.27 -9.22 11.63
CA ALA A 43 -11.03 -9.58 10.43
C ALA A 43 -11.79 -8.36 9.86
N SER A 44 -12.47 -7.59 10.71
CA SER A 44 -13.19 -6.39 10.25
C SER A 44 -12.25 -5.30 9.72
N ALA A 45 -11.08 -5.11 10.33
CA ALA A 45 -10.07 -4.17 9.84
C ALA A 45 -9.49 -4.64 8.48
N ARG A 46 -9.20 -5.93 8.35
CA ARG A 46 -8.73 -6.54 7.11
C ARG A 46 -9.73 -6.42 5.97
N ASP A 47 -11.02 -6.66 6.24
CA ASP A 47 -12.07 -6.52 5.24
C ASP A 47 -12.20 -5.06 4.75
N LEU A 48 -12.01 -4.09 5.64
CA LEU A 48 -11.95 -2.67 5.27
C LEU A 48 -10.75 -2.39 4.37
N VAL A 49 -9.55 -2.86 4.73
CA VAL A 49 -8.34 -2.73 3.90
C VAL A 49 -8.58 -3.29 2.49
N TYR A 50 -9.08 -4.53 2.36
CA TYR A 50 -9.32 -5.15 1.05
C TYR A 50 -10.46 -4.50 0.26
N LYS A 51 -11.45 -3.95 0.95
CA LYS A 51 -12.50 -3.16 0.30
C LYS A 51 -11.94 -1.89 -0.32
N ASP A 52 -11.06 -1.23 0.42
CA ASP A 52 -10.62 0.12 0.14
C ASP A 52 -9.39 0.20 -0.77
N ILE A 53 -8.49 -0.79 -0.72
CA ILE A 53 -7.34 -0.88 -1.64
C ILE A 53 -7.76 -0.91 -3.11
N ARG A 54 -8.97 -1.40 -3.42
CA ARG A 54 -9.55 -1.39 -4.78
C ARG A 54 -9.81 0.02 -5.32
N LYS A 55 -9.84 1.03 -4.45
CA LYS A 55 -9.96 2.44 -4.83
C LYS A 55 -8.62 3.02 -5.28
N LEU A 56 -7.50 2.41 -4.88
CA LEU A 56 -6.16 2.81 -5.32
C LEU A 56 -5.89 2.24 -6.72
N ARG A 57 -5.34 3.08 -7.60
CA ARG A 57 -4.89 2.69 -8.94
C ARG A 57 -3.45 3.15 -9.12
N CYS A 58 -2.54 2.18 -9.14
CA CYS A 58 -1.11 2.40 -9.39
C CYS A 58 -0.65 1.29 -10.35
N LEU A 59 -0.22 1.67 -11.55
CA LEU A 59 0.15 0.70 -12.58
C LEU A 59 1.41 -0.06 -12.15
N GLY A 60 1.40 -1.38 -12.32
CA GLY A 60 2.54 -2.24 -11.93
C GLY A 60 2.70 -2.45 -10.42
N SER A 61 1.84 -1.86 -9.59
CA SER A 61 1.85 -2.13 -8.16
C SER A 61 1.20 -3.49 -7.82
N TYR A 62 1.54 -4.02 -6.65
CA TYR A 62 0.99 -5.26 -6.13
C TYR A 62 0.79 -5.16 -4.61
N TYR A 63 -0.06 -6.05 -4.08
CA TYR A 63 -0.27 -6.22 -2.64
C TYR A 63 -0.63 -7.68 -2.34
N ARG A 64 -0.45 -8.10 -1.09
CA ARG A 64 -0.71 -9.47 -0.63
C ARG A 64 -2.20 -9.72 -0.32
N LEU A 65 -2.69 -10.93 -0.63
CA LEU A 65 -4.09 -11.34 -0.40
C LEU A 65 -4.31 -12.17 0.87
N ASP A 66 -3.25 -12.39 1.65
CA ASP A 66 -3.19 -13.20 2.86
C ASP A 66 -2.79 -12.37 4.09
N LEU A 67 -3.17 -11.09 4.10
CA LEU A 67 -2.85 -10.16 5.19
C LEU A 67 -3.43 -10.68 6.51
N GLY A 68 -2.56 -10.90 7.51
CA GLY A 68 -2.96 -11.35 8.83
C GLY A 68 -3.38 -12.82 8.93
N GLU A 69 -3.16 -13.64 7.90
CA GLU A 69 -3.43 -15.10 7.95
C GLU A 69 -2.33 -15.90 8.66
N SER A 70 -1.15 -15.31 8.85
CA SER A 70 -0.11 -15.81 9.76
C SER A 70 0.73 -14.65 10.33
N LEU A 71 1.36 -14.89 11.48
CA LEU A 71 2.52 -14.13 11.98
C LEU A 71 3.80 -14.80 11.50
#